data_AF-A0AAD6VJ36-F1
#
_entry.id   AF-A0AAD6VJ36-F1
#
_cell.length_a   1.000
_cell.length_b   1.000
_cell.length_c   1.000
_cell.angle_alpha   90.00
_cell.angle_beta   90.00
_cell.angle_gamma   90.00
#
_symmetry.space_group_name_H-M   'P 1'
#
loop_
_entity.id
_entity.type
_entity.pdbx_description
1 polymer ?
#
loop_
_entity_poly.entity_id
_entity_poly.type
_entity_poly.pdbx_seq_one_letter_code
_entity_poly.pdbx_strand_id
1 'polypeptide(L)'
;MEHFQFAYGWLTQWRKTFAYVMNDKDLNPADRLSFPSVTIEPGVDPWIVKYYEVPVIRTGLDFLNAKVDDPGVRFTELKDIIDAFTFPRLTGRLPITLLRKMVAQNIVSRCRALLSLQPIKQADAEMLDVRISTKIHGILGMPFSPSSKILTLPVSLHGLGFPSIARINAGIAVDGLARDLNHHIAAYRTMARITLAEWTCDINGCVYPLDGDGLMKGFTHYYKKIPAAWITAQAVMSSMDDRLSLRMTDQNDLLTGAVSISHVVALCNHHNPDRADNPDGHALRTMRAKNIRTLADLGYWRNSETGGLIFEVDWSARRRGNWTPAKGVQR
;
A
#
# COMPACT_ATOMS: atom_id res chain seq x y z
N MET A 1 -23.75 14.00 20.37
CA MET A 1 -22.94 12.75 20.22
C MET A 1 -23.47 11.62 21.09
N GLU A 2 -24.02 11.90 22.28
CA GLU A 2 -24.47 10.90 23.27
C GLU A 2 -25.66 10.03 22.82
N HIS A 3 -26.63 10.59 22.07
CA HIS A 3 -27.80 9.82 21.59
C HIS A 3 -27.43 8.73 20.57
N PHE A 4 -26.35 8.93 19.81
CA PHE A 4 -25.90 7.96 18.80
C PHE A 4 -25.21 6.76 19.45
N GLN A 5 -24.38 7.01 20.49
CA GLN A 5 -23.77 5.95 21.29
C GLN A 5 -24.82 5.17 22.10
N PHE A 6 -25.87 5.85 22.58
CA PHE A 6 -26.99 5.22 23.30
C PHE A 6 -27.75 4.22 22.43
N ALA A 7 -28.13 4.61 21.20
CA ALA A 7 -28.79 3.73 20.25
C ALA A 7 -27.89 2.60 19.74
N TYR A 8 -26.58 2.87 19.61
CA TYR A 8 -25.61 1.85 19.19
C TYR A 8 -25.42 0.78 20.27
N GLY A 9 -25.25 1.18 21.54
CA GLY A 9 -25.17 0.25 22.67
C GLY A 9 -26.43 -0.62 22.82
N TRP A 10 -27.61 -0.06 22.53
CA TRP A 10 -28.89 -0.77 22.52
C TRP A 10 -28.93 -1.91 21.48
N LEU A 11 -28.47 -1.66 20.25
CA LEU A 11 -28.56 -2.64 19.14
C LEU A 11 -27.30 -3.51 18.99
N THR A 12 -26.28 -3.31 19.81
CA THR A 12 -24.99 -4.02 19.67
C THR A 12 -25.09 -5.45 20.18
N GLN A 13 -24.83 -6.43 19.30
CA GLN A 13 -24.63 -7.82 19.70
C GLN A 13 -23.20 -8.03 20.22
N TRP A 14 -22.98 -7.79 21.52
CA TRP A 14 -21.65 -7.83 22.16
C TRP A 14 -20.87 -9.13 21.94
N ARG A 15 -21.55 -10.28 21.83
CA ARG A 15 -20.90 -11.58 21.54
C ARG A 15 -20.20 -11.66 20.18
N LYS A 16 -20.54 -10.78 19.23
CA LYS A 16 -19.93 -10.70 17.89
C LYS A 16 -19.04 -9.46 17.73
N THR A 17 -18.81 -8.73 18.83
CA THR A 17 -18.04 -7.49 18.81
C THR A 17 -16.59 -7.81 19.12
N PHE A 18 -15.68 -7.18 18.37
CA PHE A 18 -14.24 -7.27 18.57
C PHE A 18 -13.66 -5.86 18.57
N ALA A 19 -12.62 -5.64 19.35
CA ALA A 19 -11.90 -4.38 19.39
C ALA A 19 -10.57 -4.51 18.65
N TYR A 20 -10.27 -3.54 17.80
CA TYR A 20 -8.97 -3.42 17.14
C TYR A 20 -8.26 -2.21 17.71
N VAL A 21 -7.04 -2.40 18.21
CA VAL A 21 -6.18 -1.31 18.67
C VAL A 21 -5.25 -0.96 17.52
N MET A 22 -5.40 0.25 16.98
CA MET A 22 -4.53 0.78 15.94
C MET A 22 -3.48 1.68 16.58
N ASN A 23 -2.21 1.48 16.21
CA ASN A 23 -1.09 2.33 16.62
C ASN A 23 -0.81 2.33 18.14
N ASP A 24 -0.78 1.15 18.76
CA ASP A 24 -0.35 1.03 20.15
C ASP A 24 1.17 1.21 20.25
N LYS A 25 1.60 2.28 20.91
CA LYS A 25 3.02 2.53 21.19
C LYS A 25 3.52 1.62 22.31
N ASP A 26 2.61 1.11 23.13
CA ASP A 26 2.90 0.16 24.18
C ASP A 26 2.64 -1.25 23.64
N LEU A 27 3.69 -2.08 23.62
CA LEU A 27 3.71 -3.41 23.01
C LEU A 27 2.73 -4.45 23.63
N ASN A 28 1.79 -4.04 24.48
CA ASN A 28 0.93 -4.95 25.20
C ASN A 28 -0.47 -4.37 25.52
N PRO A 29 -1.33 -4.16 24.51
CA PRO A 29 -2.73 -3.88 24.77
C PRO A 29 -3.34 -5.02 25.59
N ALA A 30 -4.22 -4.69 26.53
CA ALA A 30 -4.96 -5.69 27.29
C ALA A 30 -5.72 -6.66 26.34
N ASP A 31 -5.83 -7.94 26.70
CA ASP A 31 -6.54 -8.93 25.86
C ASP A 31 -8.03 -8.63 25.69
N ARG A 32 -8.57 -7.78 26.57
CA ARG A 32 -9.95 -7.35 26.58
C ARG A 32 -10.02 -5.86 26.90
N LEU A 33 -10.96 -5.19 26.25
CA LEU A 33 -11.30 -3.79 26.51
C LEU A 33 -12.74 -3.73 27.01
N SER A 34 -12.94 -2.91 28.05
CA SER A 34 -14.26 -2.70 28.63
C SER A 34 -14.99 -1.60 27.86
N PHE A 35 -16.16 -1.93 27.30
CA PHE A 35 -17.01 -0.98 26.59
C PHE A 35 -18.30 -0.70 27.37
N PRO A 36 -18.70 0.57 27.53
CA PRO A 36 -19.96 0.92 28.16
C PRO A 36 -21.14 0.62 27.21
N SER A 37 -22.23 0.11 27.77
CA SER A 37 -23.47 -0.24 27.07
C SER A 37 -24.69 0.03 27.95
N VAL A 38 -25.84 0.19 27.31
CA VAL A 38 -27.14 0.35 27.96
C VAL A 38 -27.97 -0.89 27.69
N THR A 39 -28.60 -1.46 28.72
CA THR A 39 -29.35 -2.71 28.64
C THR A 39 -30.84 -2.48 28.42
N ILE A 40 -31.51 -3.42 27.76
CA ILE A 40 -32.98 -3.44 27.57
C ILE A 40 -33.66 -4.60 28.30
N GLU A 41 -32.95 -5.23 29.24
CA GLU A 41 -33.53 -6.31 30.03
C GLU A 41 -34.69 -5.75 30.87
N PRO A 42 -35.87 -6.40 30.82
CA PRO A 42 -37.03 -5.93 31.56
C PRO A 42 -36.72 -5.87 33.06
N GLY A 43 -36.92 -4.69 33.66
CA GLY A 43 -36.66 -4.45 35.08
C GLY A 43 -35.33 -3.77 35.41
N VAL A 44 -34.51 -3.40 34.42
CA VAL A 44 -33.27 -2.64 34.64
C VAL A 44 -33.44 -1.20 34.12
N ASP A 45 -33.03 -0.21 34.91
CA ASP A 45 -33.10 1.20 34.54
C ASP A 45 -32.18 1.49 33.33
N PRO A 46 -32.68 2.12 32.24
CA PRO A 46 -31.89 2.50 31.06
C PRO A 46 -30.68 3.42 31.36
N TRP A 47 -30.63 4.06 32.52
CA TRP A 47 -29.47 4.88 32.93
C TRP A 47 -28.35 4.08 33.59
N ILE A 48 -28.55 2.78 33.85
CA ILE A 48 -27.52 1.89 34.39
C ILE A 48 -26.61 1.43 33.25
N VAL A 49 -25.39 1.95 33.23
CA VAL A 49 -24.35 1.54 32.27
C VAL A 49 -23.80 0.17 32.66
N LYS A 50 -24.02 -0.83 31.81
CA LYS A 50 -23.35 -2.14 31.89
C LYS A 50 -22.06 -2.09 31.09
N TYR A 51 -21.02 -2.76 31.60
CA TYR A 51 -19.74 -2.87 30.91
C TYR A 51 -19.62 -4.27 30.29
N TYR A 52 -19.26 -4.32 29.02
CA TYR A 52 -18.98 -5.57 28.32
C TYR A 52 -17.50 -5.66 27.99
N GLU A 53 -16.91 -6.80 28.36
CA GLU A 53 -15.53 -7.13 28.02
C GLU A 53 -15.47 -7.62 26.57
N VAL A 54 -14.86 -6.82 25.72
CA VAL A 54 -14.72 -7.09 24.29
C VAL A 54 -13.31 -7.62 24.02
N PRO A 55 -13.15 -8.79 23.36
CA PRO A 55 -11.84 -9.32 23.01
C PRO A 55 -11.10 -8.37 22.05
N VAL A 56 -9.83 -8.14 22.32
CA VAL A 56 -8.95 -7.36 21.46
C VAL A 56 -8.28 -8.27 20.45
N ILE A 57 -8.52 -8.03 19.16
CA ILE A 57 -7.82 -8.71 18.09
C ILE A 57 -6.50 -7.97 17.83
N ARG A 58 -5.40 -8.66 18.15
CA ARG A 58 -4.04 -8.14 17.99
C ARG A 58 -3.46 -8.39 16.59
N THR A 59 -4.06 -9.28 15.81
CA THR A 59 -3.51 -9.79 14.55
C THR A 59 -4.44 -9.52 13.38
N GLY A 60 -4.18 -8.44 12.65
CA GLY A 60 -4.93 -8.07 11.47
C GLY A 60 -6.22 -7.32 11.79
N LEU A 61 -6.85 -6.78 10.74
CA LEU A 61 -8.12 -6.07 10.83
C LEU A 61 -9.12 -6.83 9.96
N ASP A 62 -10.20 -7.32 10.57
CA ASP A 62 -11.30 -7.92 9.81
C ASP A 62 -12.41 -6.86 9.69
N PHE A 63 -12.69 -6.43 8.47
CA PHE A 63 -13.77 -5.48 8.19
C PHE A 63 -14.85 -6.16 7.37
N LEU A 64 -16.07 -6.22 7.89
CA LEU A 64 -17.22 -6.88 7.23
C LEU A 64 -16.92 -8.32 6.78
N ASN A 65 -16.28 -9.11 7.65
CA ASN A 65 -15.81 -10.49 7.39
C ASN A 65 -14.72 -10.61 6.29
N ALA A 66 -14.11 -9.51 5.85
CA ALA A 66 -12.94 -9.54 4.98
C ALA A 66 -11.69 -9.26 5.81
N LYS A 67 -10.73 -10.19 5.77
CA LYS A 67 -9.39 -9.92 6.30
C LYS A 67 -8.74 -8.83 5.48
N VAL A 68 -8.33 -7.75 6.13
CA VAL A 68 -7.63 -6.63 5.51
C VAL A 68 -6.12 -6.90 5.60
N ASP A 69 -5.45 -6.69 4.47
CA ASP A 69 -3.99 -6.79 4.36
C ASP A 69 -3.38 -8.20 4.62
N ASP A 70 -4.18 -9.27 4.50
CA ASP A 70 -3.70 -10.66 4.49
C ASP A 70 -3.71 -11.33 3.08
N PRO A 71 -2.64 -11.21 2.28
CA PRO A 71 -2.59 -11.79 0.94
C PRO A 71 -2.57 -13.33 0.95
N GLY A 72 -2.19 -13.96 2.07
CA GLY A 72 -2.10 -15.42 2.16
C GLY A 72 -3.47 -16.08 2.27
N VAL A 73 -4.35 -15.51 3.10
CA VAL A 73 -5.76 -15.96 3.16
C VAL A 73 -6.45 -15.71 1.82
N ARG A 74 -6.21 -14.55 1.20
CA ARG A 74 -6.74 -14.25 -0.13
C ARG A 74 -6.29 -15.25 -1.20
N PHE A 75 -5.02 -15.65 -1.18
CA PHE A 75 -4.51 -16.70 -2.07
C PHE A 75 -5.25 -18.02 -1.87
N THR A 76 -5.50 -18.41 -0.63
CA THR A 76 -6.20 -19.67 -0.29
C THR A 76 -7.64 -19.66 -0.81
N GLU A 77 -8.36 -18.56 -0.64
CA GLU A 77 -9.72 -18.42 -1.18
C GLU A 77 -9.75 -18.51 -2.71
N LEU A 78 -8.81 -17.84 -3.40
CA LEU A 78 -8.69 -17.89 -4.85
C LEU A 78 -8.35 -19.30 -5.34
N LYS A 79 -7.47 -19.98 -4.62
CA LYS A 79 -7.06 -21.35 -4.84
C LYS A 79 -8.27 -22.30 -4.75
N ASP A 80 -9.11 -22.15 -3.74
CA ASP A 80 -10.30 -22.97 -3.52
C ASP A 80 -11.35 -22.75 -4.62
N ILE A 81 -11.53 -21.51 -5.11
CA ILE A 81 -12.42 -21.22 -6.25
C ILE A 81 -11.98 -21.97 -7.50
N ILE A 82 -10.68 -21.98 -7.79
CA ILE A 82 -10.12 -22.68 -8.97
C ILE A 82 -10.28 -24.19 -8.81
N ASP A 83 -10.03 -24.73 -7.62
CA ASP A 83 -10.15 -26.16 -7.34
C ASP A 83 -11.59 -26.66 -7.44
N ALA A 84 -12.53 -25.95 -6.83
CA ALA A 84 -13.95 -26.29 -6.86
C ALA A 84 -14.54 -26.22 -8.27
N PHE A 85 -13.98 -25.41 -9.16
CA PHE A 85 -14.46 -25.33 -10.54
C PHE A 85 -14.17 -26.62 -11.30
N THR A 86 -15.23 -27.22 -11.83
CA THR A 86 -15.19 -28.38 -12.72
C THR A 86 -15.71 -27.99 -14.09
N PHE A 87 -15.02 -28.41 -15.13
CA PHE A 87 -15.48 -28.18 -16.50
C PHE A 87 -16.61 -29.16 -16.83
N PRO A 88 -17.62 -28.73 -17.60
CA PRO A 88 -18.72 -29.59 -17.99
C PRO A 88 -18.21 -30.75 -18.85
N ARG A 89 -18.73 -31.95 -18.59
CA ARG A 89 -18.46 -33.13 -19.43
C ARG A 89 -19.40 -33.05 -20.64
N LEU A 90 -18.82 -32.91 -21.83
CA LEU A 90 -19.54 -33.04 -23.09
C LEU A 90 -19.17 -34.38 -23.73
N THR A 91 -20.04 -34.89 -24.60
CA THR A 91 -19.81 -36.11 -25.39
C THR A 91 -18.62 -36.00 -26.34
N GLY A 92 -18.13 -34.78 -26.62
CA GLY A 92 -16.94 -34.52 -27.43
C GLY A 92 -15.91 -33.62 -26.73
N ARG A 93 -14.74 -33.45 -27.35
CA ARG A 93 -13.67 -32.57 -26.83
C ARG A 93 -14.12 -31.11 -26.86
N LEU A 94 -13.94 -30.42 -25.74
CA LEU A 94 -14.26 -29.01 -25.62
C LEU A 94 -13.36 -28.16 -26.54
N PRO A 95 -13.93 -27.32 -27.43
CA PRO A 95 -13.14 -26.39 -28.22
C PRO A 95 -12.34 -25.44 -27.33
N ILE A 96 -11.10 -25.14 -27.72
CA ILE A 96 -10.20 -24.27 -26.92
C ILE A 96 -10.78 -22.87 -26.69
N THR A 97 -11.55 -22.35 -27.66
CA THR A 97 -12.25 -21.06 -27.56
C THR A 97 -13.33 -21.08 -26.49
N LEU A 98 -14.06 -22.19 -26.35
CA LEU A 98 -15.07 -22.38 -25.31
C LEU A 98 -14.41 -22.49 -23.93
N LEU A 99 -13.32 -23.24 -23.82
CA LEU A 99 -12.54 -23.32 -22.58
C LEU A 99 -12.03 -21.94 -22.14
N ARG A 100 -11.49 -21.15 -23.07
CA ARG A 100 -11.05 -19.78 -22.81
C ARG A 100 -12.18 -18.92 -22.25
N LYS A 101 -13.37 -19.01 -22.86
CA LYS A 101 -14.56 -18.28 -22.41
C LYS A 101 -15.02 -18.73 -21.03
N MET A 102 -15.06 -20.04 -20.77
CA MET A 102 -15.41 -20.59 -19.45
C MET A 102 -14.46 -20.13 -18.35
N VAL A 103 -13.15 -20.16 -18.60
CA VAL A 103 -12.14 -19.68 -17.66
C VAL A 103 -12.31 -18.19 -17.40
N ALA A 104 -12.48 -17.38 -18.45
CA ALA A 104 -12.68 -15.94 -18.32
C ALA A 104 -13.94 -15.59 -17.50
N GLN A 105 -15.06 -16.25 -17.80
CA GLN A 105 -16.37 -15.90 -17.25
C GLN A 105 -16.66 -16.50 -15.87
N ASN A 106 -16.11 -17.67 -15.54
CA ASN A 106 -16.45 -18.38 -14.30
C ASN A 106 -15.34 -18.35 -13.26
N ILE A 107 -14.08 -18.41 -13.70
CA ILE A 107 -12.93 -18.40 -12.79
C ILE A 107 -12.43 -16.97 -12.63
N VAL A 108 -11.97 -16.36 -13.73
CA VAL A 108 -11.27 -15.08 -13.68
C VAL A 108 -12.18 -13.92 -13.27
N SER A 109 -13.45 -13.93 -13.64
CA SER A 109 -14.42 -12.94 -13.17
C SER A 109 -14.50 -12.87 -11.64
N ARG A 110 -14.58 -14.02 -10.97
CA ARG A 110 -14.64 -14.15 -9.51
C ARG A 110 -13.29 -13.81 -8.88
N CYS A 111 -12.20 -14.34 -9.42
CA CYS A 111 -10.86 -14.02 -8.94
C CYS A 111 -10.56 -12.53 -9.03
N ARG A 112 -10.89 -11.88 -10.16
CA ARG A 112 -10.68 -10.44 -10.38
C ARG A 112 -11.40 -9.59 -9.34
N ALA A 113 -12.64 -9.94 -8.99
CA ALA A 113 -13.39 -9.22 -7.96
C ALA A 113 -12.68 -9.28 -6.61
N LEU A 114 -12.21 -10.46 -6.19
CA LEU A 114 -11.48 -10.60 -4.92
C LEU A 114 -10.10 -9.94 -4.96
N LEU A 115 -9.39 -10.04 -6.07
CA LEU A 115 -8.10 -9.35 -6.27
C LEU A 115 -8.25 -7.83 -6.25
N SER A 116 -9.38 -7.29 -6.70
CA SER A 116 -9.66 -5.85 -6.65
C SER A 116 -9.80 -5.31 -5.22
N LEU A 117 -10.19 -6.17 -4.28
CA LEU A 117 -10.19 -5.84 -2.85
C LEU A 117 -8.78 -5.94 -2.28
N GLN A 118 -8.05 -6.99 -2.66
CA GLN A 118 -6.71 -7.21 -2.18
C GLN A 118 -5.86 -8.02 -3.18
N PRO A 119 -4.82 -7.40 -3.76
CA PRO A 119 -3.81 -8.12 -4.51
C PRO A 119 -3.06 -9.13 -3.65
N ILE A 120 -2.61 -10.22 -4.28
CA ILE A 120 -1.76 -11.25 -3.67
C ILE A 120 -0.32 -11.13 -4.16
N LYS A 121 0.60 -11.87 -3.53
CA LYS A 121 1.99 -11.92 -3.99
C LYS A 121 2.05 -12.43 -5.43
N GLN A 122 2.97 -11.87 -6.22
CA GLN A 122 3.06 -12.21 -7.64
C GLN A 122 3.35 -13.71 -7.87
N ALA A 123 4.25 -14.30 -7.07
CA ALA A 123 4.55 -15.74 -7.13
C ALA A 123 3.29 -16.60 -6.85
N ASP A 124 2.47 -16.20 -5.88
CA ASP A 124 1.21 -16.89 -5.55
C ASP A 124 0.23 -16.80 -6.73
N ALA A 125 0.13 -15.64 -7.37
CA ALA A 125 -0.70 -15.45 -8.56
C ALA A 125 -0.24 -16.31 -9.76
N GLU A 126 1.07 -16.47 -9.95
CA GLU A 126 1.64 -17.37 -10.96
C GLU A 126 1.33 -18.84 -10.67
N MET A 127 1.34 -19.25 -9.39
CA MET A 127 0.92 -20.60 -9.00
C MET A 127 -0.55 -20.87 -9.34
N LEU A 128 -1.43 -19.88 -9.22
CA LEU A 128 -2.82 -20.01 -9.63
C LEU A 128 -2.97 -20.21 -11.15
N ASP A 129 -2.17 -19.50 -11.95
CA ASP A 129 -2.13 -19.67 -13.41
C ASP A 129 -1.64 -21.07 -13.81
N VAL A 130 -0.62 -21.60 -13.13
CA VAL A 130 -0.16 -23.00 -13.31
C VAL A 130 -1.29 -23.98 -13.03
N ARG A 131 -2.08 -23.74 -11.98
CA ARG A 131 -3.20 -24.61 -11.59
C ARG A 131 -4.33 -24.63 -12.61
N ILE A 132 -4.66 -23.46 -13.16
CA ILE A 132 -5.61 -23.34 -14.28
C ILE A 132 -5.06 -24.10 -15.50
N SER A 133 -3.76 -23.96 -15.79
CA SER A 133 -3.11 -24.68 -16.88
C SER A 133 -3.23 -26.20 -16.73
N THR A 134 -2.98 -26.75 -15.54
CA THR A 134 -3.13 -28.18 -15.26
C THR A 134 -4.55 -28.67 -15.53
N LYS A 135 -5.58 -27.90 -15.11
CA LYS A 135 -6.99 -28.26 -15.36
C LYS A 135 -7.33 -28.24 -16.85
N ILE A 136 -6.85 -27.25 -17.59
CA ILE A 136 -7.08 -27.14 -19.04
C ILE A 136 -6.36 -28.26 -19.78
N HIS A 137 -5.12 -28.57 -19.40
CA HIS A 137 -4.34 -29.67 -19.97
C HIS A 137 -5.07 -31.01 -19.79
N GLY A 138 -5.65 -31.27 -18.62
CA GLY A 138 -6.43 -32.49 -18.37
C GLY A 138 -7.67 -32.66 -19.27
N ILE A 139 -8.21 -31.57 -19.83
CA ILE A 139 -9.36 -31.61 -20.74
C ILE A 139 -8.93 -31.68 -22.20
N LEU A 140 -7.90 -30.91 -22.55
CA LEU A 140 -7.40 -30.88 -23.91
C LEU A 140 -6.64 -32.16 -24.22
N GLY A 141 -6.04 -32.86 -23.24
CA GLY A 141 -5.30 -34.10 -23.49
C GLY A 141 -4.18 -33.91 -24.52
N MET A 142 -3.56 -32.71 -24.54
CA MET A 142 -2.40 -32.48 -25.40
C MET A 142 -1.26 -33.40 -24.96
N PRO A 143 -0.41 -33.90 -25.88
CA PRO A 143 0.71 -34.77 -25.53
C PRO A 143 1.77 -34.07 -24.67
N PHE A 144 1.78 -32.72 -24.68
CA PHE A 144 2.63 -31.90 -23.81
C PHE A 144 1.76 -31.04 -22.89
N SER A 145 2.27 -30.78 -21.68
CA SER A 145 1.66 -29.81 -20.75
C SER A 145 2.16 -28.41 -21.10
N PRO A 146 1.32 -27.53 -21.69
CA PRO A 146 1.76 -26.19 -22.03
C PRO A 146 2.12 -25.41 -20.76
N SER A 147 3.26 -24.71 -20.80
CA SER A 147 3.61 -23.76 -19.75
C SER A 147 2.47 -22.75 -19.56
N SER A 148 2.19 -22.36 -18.31
CA SER A 148 1.20 -21.33 -17.99
C SER A 148 1.48 -20.01 -18.74
N LYS A 149 2.76 -19.73 -19.02
CA LYS A 149 3.18 -18.58 -19.84
C LYS A 149 2.64 -18.68 -21.27
N ILE A 150 2.81 -19.81 -21.95
CA ILE A 150 2.32 -20.03 -23.33
C ILE A 150 0.79 -20.02 -23.36
N LEU A 151 0.17 -20.65 -22.36
CA LEU A 151 -1.28 -20.72 -22.25
C LEU A 151 -1.90 -19.32 -22.17
N THR A 152 -1.29 -18.43 -21.40
CA THR A 152 -1.82 -17.07 -21.16
C THR A 152 -1.32 -16.03 -22.14
N LEU A 153 -0.28 -16.33 -22.93
CA LEU A 153 0.25 -15.43 -23.94
C LEU A 153 -0.83 -15.13 -25.01
N PRO A 154 -0.95 -13.88 -25.49
CA PRO A 154 -1.90 -13.54 -26.56
C PRO A 154 -1.71 -14.38 -27.82
N VAL A 155 -2.79 -14.61 -28.56
CA VAL A 155 -2.75 -15.37 -29.82
C VAL A 155 -1.87 -14.69 -30.87
N SER A 156 -1.83 -13.35 -30.88
CA SER A 156 -0.94 -12.55 -31.73
C SER A 156 0.55 -12.77 -31.45
N LEU A 157 0.88 -13.29 -30.27
CA LEU A 157 2.24 -13.62 -29.85
C LEU A 157 2.45 -15.15 -29.81
N HIS A 158 1.69 -15.91 -30.61
CA HIS A 158 1.75 -17.38 -30.69
C HIS A 158 1.36 -18.12 -29.39
N GLY A 159 0.60 -17.46 -28.51
CA GLY A 159 0.04 -18.09 -27.31
C GLY A 159 -1.38 -18.66 -27.51
N LEU A 160 -1.94 -19.22 -26.42
CA LEU A 160 -3.30 -19.78 -26.42
C LEU A 160 -4.37 -18.80 -25.91
N GLY A 161 -3.98 -17.58 -25.52
CA GLY A 161 -4.88 -16.47 -25.23
C GLY A 161 -5.78 -16.66 -24.01
N PHE A 162 -5.42 -17.53 -23.06
CA PHE A 162 -6.17 -17.64 -21.80
C PHE A 162 -5.89 -16.41 -20.91
N PRO A 163 -6.87 -15.96 -20.12
CA PRO A 163 -6.63 -14.90 -19.15
C PRO A 163 -5.64 -15.36 -18.07
N SER A 164 -4.75 -14.46 -17.66
CA SER A 164 -3.77 -14.69 -16.58
C SER A 164 -4.20 -13.96 -15.32
N ILE A 165 -4.31 -14.70 -14.22
CA ILE A 165 -4.50 -14.15 -12.88
C ILE A 165 -3.27 -13.33 -12.49
N ALA A 166 -2.05 -13.79 -12.81
CA ALA A 166 -0.82 -13.07 -12.49
C ALA A 166 -0.76 -11.68 -13.15
N ARG A 167 -1.17 -11.55 -14.42
CA ARG A 167 -1.22 -10.24 -15.10
C ARG A 167 -2.34 -9.34 -14.56
N ILE A 168 -3.50 -9.92 -14.22
CA ILE A 168 -4.62 -9.18 -13.64
C ILE A 168 -4.23 -8.66 -12.25
N ASN A 169 -3.60 -9.48 -11.43
CA ASN A 169 -3.09 -9.12 -10.11
C ASN A 169 -2.08 -7.97 -10.19
N ALA A 170 -1.10 -8.09 -11.09
CA ALA A 170 -0.10 -7.05 -11.35
C ALA A 170 -0.75 -5.71 -11.75
N GLY A 171 -1.67 -5.72 -12.71
CA GLY A 171 -2.37 -4.51 -13.14
C GLY A 171 -3.19 -3.88 -12.01
N ILE A 172 -3.95 -4.67 -11.26
CA ILE A 172 -4.73 -4.18 -10.12
C ILE A 172 -3.85 -3.58 -9.04
N ALA A 173 -2.71 -4.22 -8.71
CA ALA A 173 -1.80 -3.71 -7.68
C ALA A 173 -1.20 -2.36 -8.08
N VAL A 174 -0.67 -2.24 -9.29
CA VAL A 174 -0.07 -1.00 -9.80
C VAL A 174 -1.10 0.11 -9.96
N ASP A 175 -2.25 -0.18 -10.59
CA ASP A 175 -3.33 0.79 -10.75
C ASP A 175 -3.92 1.21 -9.40
N GLY A 176 -4.00 0.27 -8.44
CA GLY A 176 -4.43 0.52 -7.08
C GLY A 176 -3.53 1.51 -6.38
N LEU A 177 -2.21 1.26 -6.36
CA LEU A 177 -1.21 2.17 -5.80
C LEU A 177 -1.28 3.57 -6.45
N ALA A 178 -1.34 3.63 -7.77
CA ALA A 178 -1.45 4.90 -8.49
C ALA A 178 -2.75 5.64 -8.15
N ARG A 179 -3.87 4.92 -8.00
CA ARG A 179 -5.17 5.48 -7.62
C ARG A 179 -5.17 5.97 -6.18
N ASP A 180 -4.55 5.26 -5.25
CA ASP A 180 -4.47 5.66 -3.84
C ASP A 180 -3.73 7.00 -3.70
N LEU A 181 -2.58 7.12 -4.37
CA LEU A 181 -1.76 8.34 -4.36
C LEU A 181 -2.43 9.53 -5.07
N ASN A 182 -3.32 9.27 -6.01
CA ASN A 182 -4.05 10.28 -6.79
C ASN A 182 -5.56 10.30 -6.46
N HIS A 183 -5.95 9.80 -5.29
CA HIS A 183 -7.34 9.56 -4.99
C HIS A 183 -8.16 10.88 -5.06
N HIS A 184 -9.33 10.87 -5.71
CA HIS A 184 -10.15 12.08 -5.89
C HIS A 184 -10.62 12.70 -4.57
N ILE A 185 -10.93 11.87 -3.57
CA ILE A 185 -11.20 12.30 -2.19
C ILE A 185 -9.89 12.63 -1.48
N ALA A 186 -9.77 13.88 -1.00
CA ALA A 186 -8.55 14.41 -0.38
C ALA A 186 -8.10 13.62 0.85
N ALA A 187 -9.02 13.18 1.72
CA ALA A 187 -8.66 12.44 2.94
C ALA A 187 -7.90 11.14 2.62
N TYR A 188 -8.38 10.34 1.66
CA TYR A 188 -7.69 9.11 1.24
C TYR A 188 -6.34 9.40 0.58
N ARG A 189 -6.28 10.44 -0.26
CA ARG A 189 -5.03 10.90 -0.88
C ARG A 189 -3.99 11.30 0.16
N THR A 190 -4.41 12.05 1.18
CA THR A 190 -3.54 12.49 2.28
C THR A 190 -3.03 11.31 3.08
N MET A 191 -3.91 10.35 3.42
CA MET A 191 -3.49 9.12 4.11
C MET A 191 -2.47 8.34 3.29
N ALA A 192 -2.71 8.14 2.00
CA ALA A 192 -1.77 7.48 1.11
C ALA A 192 -0.42 8.22 1.06
N ARG A 193 -0.44 9.55 0.97
CA ARG A 193 0.80 10.37 0.98
C ARG A 193 1.55 10.28 2.31
N ILE A 194 0.85 10.21 3.44
CA ILE A 194 1.47 9.99 4.76
C ILE A 194 2.15 8.61 4.78
N THR A 195 1.45 7.55 4.36
CA THR A 195 2.03 6.20 4.26
C THR A 195 3.24 6.17 3.33
N LEU A 196 3.19 6.88 2.19
CA LEU A 196 4.33 7.00 1.28
C LEU A 196 5.49 7.77 1.91
N ALA A 197 5.22 8.82 2.68
CA ALA A 197 6.23 9.58 3.39
C ALA A 197 6.89 8.75 4.50
N GLU A 198 6.14 7.97 5.26
CA GLU A 198 6.67 7.00 6.23
C GLU A 198 7.52 5.94 5.54
N TRP A 199 7.05 5.38 4.43
CA TRP A 199 7.83 4.42 3.64
C TRP A 199 9.13 5.04 3.12
N THR A 200 9.07 6.27 2.61
CA THR A 200 10.24 6.98 2.08
C THR A 200 11.23 7.30 3.18
N CYS A 201 10.80 7.98 4.24
CA CYS A 201 11.67 8.53 5.27
C CYS A 201 12.11 7.50 6.31
N ASP A 202 11.17 6.76 6.89
CA ASP A 202 11.46 5.89 8.05
C ASP A 202 11.94 4.51 7.60
N ILE A 203 11.45 4.02 6.47
CA ILE A 203 11.75 2.66 6.00
C ILE A 203 12.85 2.66 4.94
N ASN A 204 12.84 3.62 4.01
CA ASN A 204 13.75 3.65 2.86
C ASN A 204 14.85 4.73 2.92
N GLY A 205 15.10 5.31 4.09
CA GLY A 205 16.22 6.23 4.30
C GLY A 205 16.12 7.51 3.47
N CYS A 206 14.91 8.08 3.37
CA CYS A 206 14.57 9.23 2.54
C CYS A 206 14.69 9.02 1.01
N VAL A 207 14.92 7.78 0.54
CA VAL A 207 14.90 7.46 -0.90
C VAL A 207 13.47 7.10 -1.31
N TYR A 208 12.99 7.70 -2.40
CA TYR A 208 11.64 7.46 -2.89
C TYR A 208 11.48 6.02 -3.42
N PRO A 209 10.56 5.18 -2.88
CA PRO A 209 10.54 3.74 -3.14
C PRO A 209 9.92 3.33 -4.50
N LEU A 210 9.29 4.25 -5.23
CA LEU A 210 8.55 3.96 -6.47
C LEU A 210 9.23 4.48 -7.74
N ASP A 211 10.49 4.95 -7.63
CA ASP A 211 11.30 5.40 -8.76
C ASP A 211 12.80 5.19 -8.47
N GLY A 212 13.63 5.25 -9.52
CA GLY A 212 15.09 5.20 -9.43
C GLY A 212 15.65 4.08 -8.54
N ASP A 213 16.58 4.45 -7.66
CA ASP A 213 17.25 3.51 -6.75
C ASP A 213 16.30 2.88 -5.71
N GLY A 214 15.23 3.58 -5.34
CA GLY A 214 14.27 3.03 -4.37
C GLY A 214 13.47 1.86 -4.95
N LEU A 215 13.24 1.87 -6.26
CA LEU A 215 12.57 0.78 -6.96
C LEU A 215 13.41 -0.52 -6.97
N MET A 216 14.72 -0.42 -6.76
CA MET A 216 15.64 -1.56 -6.74
C MET A 216 15.63 -2.36 -5.44
N LYS A 217 15.04 -1.80 -4.39
CA LYS A 217 15.05 -2.42 -3.07
C LYS A 217 13.84 -3.35 -2.92
N GLY A 218 14.05 -4.47 -2.25
CA GLY A 218 12.96 -5.37 -1.85
C GLY A 218 12.35 -4.93 -0.52
N PHE A 219 11.02 -4.91 -0.45
CA PHE A 219 10.28 -4.52 0.77
C PHE A 219 9.41 -5.65 1.35
N THR A 220 9.64 -6.89 0.92
CA THR A 220 8.84 -8.05 1.34
C THR A 220 8.97 -8.38 2.83
N HIS A 221 9.99 -7.89 3.55
CA HIS A 221 10.09 -8.07 5.00
C HIS A 221 9.31 -7.02 5.80
N TYR A 222 8.77 -5.99 5.14
CA TYR A 222 7.99 -4.91 5.77
C TYR A 222 6.48 -5.13 5.70
N TYR A 223 6.00 -6.35 5.43
CA TYR A 223 4.57 -6.68 5.59
C TYR A 223 4.09 -6.26 6.99
N LYS A 224 2.84 -5.79 7.07
CA LYS A 224 2.21 -5.17 8.26
C LYS A 224 2.67 -3.76 8.60
N LYS A 225 3.80 -3.27 8.05
CA LYS A 225 4.21 -1.86 8.16
C LYS A 225 3.82 -1.07 6.92
N ILE A 226 3.99 -1.68 5.75
CA ILE A 226 3.53 -1.14 4.46
C ILE A 226 2.39 -2.02 3.99
N PRO A 227 1.32 -1.44 3.41
CA PRO A 227 0.25 -2.23 2.80
C PRO A 227 0.79 -3.27 1.83
N ALA A 228 0.36 -4.52 1.96
CA ALA A 228 0.80 -5.64 1.13
C ALA A 228 0.54 -5.39 -0.37
N ALA A 229 -0.55 -4.68 -0.69
CA ALA A 229 -0.88 -4.27 -2.05
C ALA A 229 0.21 -3.36 -2.66
N TRP A 230 0.77 -2.45 -1.85
CA TRP A 230 1.82 -1.51 -2.26
C TRP A 230 3.16 -2.21 -2.42
N ILE A 231 3.51 -3.13 -1.52
CA ILE A 231 4.69 -4.00 -1.66
C ILE A 231 4.57 -4.83 -2.94
N THR A 232 3.40 -5.39 -3.22
CA THR A 232 3.15 -6.17 -4.44
C THR A 232 3.30 -5.32 -5.69
N ALA A 233 2.72 -4.11 -5.68
CA ALA A 233 2.83 -3.16 -6.79
C ALA A 233 4.29 -2.78 -7.07
N GLN A 234 5.05 -2.43 -6.04
CA GLN A 234 6.47 -2.08 -6.16
C GLN A 234 7.30 -3.27 -6.67
N ALA A 235 7.06 -4.48 -6.16
CA ALA A 235 7.74 -5.68 -6.63
C ALA A 235 7.45 -5.93 -8.12
N VAL A 236 6.18 -5.82 -8.53
CA VAL A 236 5.77 -5.94 -9.94
C VAL A 236 6.45 -4.89 -10.81
N MET A 237 6.41 -3.61 -10.40
CA MET A 237 7.05 -2.49 -11.10
C MET A 237 8.56 -2.69 -11.27
N SER A 238 9.22 -3.22 -10.24
CA SER A 238 10.66 -3.50 -10.24
C SER A 238 11.05 -4.69 -11.14
N SER A 239 10.14 -5.64 -11.35
CA SER A 239 10.38 -6.89 -12.07
C SER A 239 10.17 -6.83 -13.59
N MET A 240 9.59 -5.75 -14.11
CA MET A 240 9.42 -5.55 -15.55
C MET A 240 10.77 -5.26 -16.22
N ASP A 241 10.97 -5.78 -17.44
CA ASP A 241 12.19 -5.56 -18.23
C ASP A 241 12.48 -4.06 -18.39
N ASP A 242 11.46 -3.31 -18.84
CA ASP A 242 11.41 -1.86 -18.71
C ASP A 242 10.68 -1.53 -17.41
N ARG A 243 11.44 -1.12 -16.40
CA ARG A 243 10.89 -0.83 -15.09
C ARG A 243 9.87 0.29 -15.17
N LEU A 244 8.69 0.03 -14.61
CA LEU A 244 7.66 1.03 -14.49
C LEU A 244 7.92 1.86 -13.23
N SER A 245 7.95 3.19 -13.33
CA SER A 245 8.08 4.06 -12.17
C SER A 245 6.90 5.02 -12.01
N LEU A 246 6.57 5.33 -10.77
CA LEU A 246 5.52 6.31 -10.42
C LEU A 246 6.19 7.58 -9.93
N ARG A 247 6.45 8.50 -10.85
CA ARG A 247 7.20 9.74 -10.57
C ARG A 247 6.41 10.73 -9.73
N MET A 248 7.10 11.38 -8.79
CA MET A 248 6.58 12.57 -8.10
C MET A 248 6.66 13.77 -9.04
N THR A 249 5.52 14.17 -9.61
CA THR A 249 5.42 15.34 -10.49
C THR A 249 5.29 16.64 -9.72
N ASP A 250 4.62 16.60 -8.56
CA ASP A 250 4.52 17.73 -7.65
C ASP A 250 5.67 17.69 -6.64
N GLN A 251 6.59 18.64 -6.77
CA GLN A 251 7.73 18.85 -5.87
C GLN A 251 7.71 20.26 -5.26
N ASN A 252 6.52 20.85 -5.12
CA ASN A 252 6.39 22.21 -4.61
C ASN A 252 6.92 22.35 -3.17
N ASP A 253 6.91 21.29 -2.37
CA ASP A 253 7.49 21.30 -1.02
C ASP A 253 9.01 21.52 -1.01
N LEU A 254 9.71 21.05 -2.06
CA LEU A 254 11.13 21.34 -2.25
C LEU A 254 11.33 22.80 -2.67
N LEU A 255 10.51 23.31 -3.60
CA LEU A 255 10.59 24.66 -4.14
C LEU A 255 10.23 25.75 -3.11
N THR A 256 9.23 25.49 -2.28
CA THR A 256 8.83 26.37 -1.16
C THR A 256 9.77 26.26 0.03
N GLY A 257 10.61 25.21 0.06
CA GLY A 257 11.51 24.92 1.17
C GLY A 257 10.81 24.35 2.41
N ALA A 258 9.56 23.91 2.32
CA ALA A 258 8.81 23.30 3.43
C ALA A 258 9.37 21.93 3.87
N VAL A 259 10.27 21.34 3.09
CA VAL A 259 10.95 20.08 3.39
C VAL A 259 11.89 20.19 4.60
N SER A 260 11.99 19.13 5.41
CA SER A 260 12.91 19.09 6.54
C SER A 260 14.38 19.01 6.10
N ILE A 261 15.27 19.69 6.83
CA ILE A 261 16.71 19.67 6.53
C ILE A 261 17.29 18.24 6.63
N SER A 262 16.81 17.44 7.59
CA SER A 262 17.24 16.04 7.73
C SER A 262 16.93 15.20 6.50
N HIS A 263 15.78 15.41 5.86
CA HIS A 263 15.40 14.70 4.65
C HIS A 263 16.28 15.12 3.47
N VAL A 264 16.54 16.42 3.31
CA VAL A 264 17.42 16.95 2.26
C VAL A 264 18.84 16.44 2.42
N VAL A 265 19.38 16.44 3.65
CA VAL A 265 20.73 15.92 3.91
C VAL A 265 20.80 14.42 3.60
N ALA A 266 19.81 13.63 4.01
CA ALA A 266 19.77 12.20 3.67
C ALA A 266 19.74 11.96 2.14
N LEU A 267 18.96 12.74 1.40
CA LEU A 267 18.96 12.70 -0.07
C LEU A 267 20.32 13.08 -0.65
N CYS A 268 20.95 14.15 -0.17
CA CYS A 268 22.27 14.58 -0.63
C CYS A 268 23.35 13.53 -0.35
N ASN A 269 23.31 12.89 0.82
CA ASN A 269 24.24 11.84 1.22
C ASN A 269 24.07 10.59 0.35
N HIS A 270 22.83 10.25 -0.03
CA HIS A 270 22.54 9.14 -0.94
C HIS A 270 23.09 9.43 -2.35
N HIS A 271 22.91 10.64 -2.87
CA HIS A 271 23.40 11.01 -4.22
C HIS A 271 24.90 11.31 -4.27
N ASN A 272 25.50 11.75 -3.16
CA ASN A 272 26.93 12.07 -3.05
C ASN A 272 27.54 11.33 -1.85
N PRO A 273 27.81 10.02 -1.98
CA PRO A 273 28.32 9.20 -0.88
C PRO A 273 29.67 9.69 -0.34
N ASP A 274 30.47 10.38 -1.15
CA ASP A 274 31.75 10.99 -0.74
C ASP A 274 31.57 12.09 0.32
N ARG A 275 30.35 12.57 0.55
CA ARG A 275 30.00 13.58 1.55
C ARG A 275 28.97 13.08 2.56
N ALA A 276 28.77 11.76 2.68
CA ALA A 276 27.66 11.15 3.43
C ALA A 276 27.59 11.50 4.93
N ASP A 277 28.66 12.05 5.52
CA ASP A 277 28.70 12.47 6.93
C ASP A 277 28.71 13.99 7.13
N ASN A 278 28.46 14.77 6.07
CA ASN A 278 28.51 16.23 6.12
C ASN A 278 27.21 16.86 5.58
N PRO A 279 26.33 17.41 6.45
CA PRO A 279 26.51 17.62 7.89
C PRO A 279 26.22 16.38 8.75
N ASP A 280 26.94 16.27 9.87
CA ASP A 280 26.79 15.15 10.81
C ASP A 280 25.51 15.25 11.66
N GLY A 281 25.17 14.17 12.37
CA GLY A 281 23.99 14.13 13.23
C GLY A 281 24.00 15.14 14.39
N HIS A 282 25.19 15.62 14.81
CA HIS A 282 25.33 16.65 15.83
C HIS A 282 25.03 18.05 15.28
N ALA A 283 25.47 18.36 14.07
CA ALA A 283 25.13 19.58 13.36
C ALA A 283 23.61 19.69 13.14
N LEU A 284 22.96 18.60 12.71
CA LEU A 284 21.49 18.56 12.56
C LEU A 284 20.75 18.79 13.89
N ARG A 285 21.22 18.19 14.99
CA ARG A 285 20.65 18.44 16.33
C ARG A 285 20.82 19.90 16.76
N THR A 286 21.99 20.48 16.50
CA THR A 286 22.28 21.88 16.82
C THR A 286 21.40 22.85 16.01
N MET A 287 21.20 22.57 14.72
CA MET A 287 20.27 23.34 13.87
C MET A 287 18.84 23.29 14.42
N ARG A 288 18.35 22.09 14.79
CA ARG A 288 17.02 21.92 15.40
C ARG A 288 16.88 22.69 16.72
N ALA A 289 17.92 22.67 17.57
CA ALA A 289 17.94 23.44 18.82
C ALA A 289 17.87 24.96 18.59
N LYS A 290 18.32 25.44 17.43
CA LYS A 290 18.22 26.84 16.99
C LYS A 290 16.94 27.14 16.20
N ASN A 291 15.95 26.26 16.23
CA ASN A 291 14.69 26.34 15.47
C ASN A 291 14.87 26.38 13.94
N ILE A 292 16.00 25.91 13.42
CA ILE A 292 16.21 25.73 11.98
C ILE A 292 15.79 24.29 11.65
N ARG A 293 14.64 24.12 11.01
CA ARG A 293 14.02 22.80 10.79
C ARG A 293 13.80 22.49 9.31
N THR A 294 13.47 23.50 8.53
CA THR A 294 13.08 23.40 7.13
C THR A 294 14.12 24.04 6.21
N LEU A 295 14.10 23.67 4.93
CA LEU A 295 14.99 24.28 3.94
C LEU A 295 14.73 25.78 3.79
N ALA A 296 13.47 26.23 3.93
CA ALA A 296 13.08 27.64 3.92
C ALA A 296 13.71 28.46 5.06
N ASP A 297 14.05 27.81 6.18
CA ASP A 297 14.75 28.49 7.28
C ASP A 297 16.20 28.85 6.90
N LEU A 298 16.80 28.13 5.94
CA LEU A 298 18.19 28.33 5.51
C LEU A 298 18.33 29.27 4.32
N GLY A 299 17.29 29.43 3.50
CA GLY A 299 17.39 30.14 2.25
C GLY A 299 16.19 29.93 1.33
N TYR A 300 16.35 30.33 0.07
CA TYR A 300 15.29 30.25 -0.93
C TYR A 300 15.85 29.92 -2.32
N TRP A 301 14.98 29.42 -3.19
CA TRP A 301 15.34 29.14 -4.58
C TRP A 301 15.25 30.41 -5.43
N ARG A 302 16.26 30.62 -6.28
CA ARG A 302 16.27 31.69 -7.29
C ARG A 302 16.52 31.10 -8.67
N ASN A 303 16.00 31.76 -9.70
CA ASN A 303 16.33 31.41 -11.08
C ASN A 303 17.78 31.82 -11.38
N SER A 304 18.55 30.90 -11.95
CA SER A 304 19.89 31.18 -12.48
C SER A 304 19.80 31.96 -13.80
N GLU A 305 20.77 32.84 -14.04
CA GLU A 305 20.97 33.53 -15.32
C GLU A 305 21.25 32.54 -16.47
N THR A 306 21.79 31.35 -16.15
CA THR A 306 22.11 30.28 -17.11
C THR A 306 20.96 29.31 -17.39
N GLY A 307 19.78 29.56 -16.81
CA GLY A 307 18.68 28.59 -16.76
C GLY A 307 18.85 27.57 -15.62
N GLY A 308 17.73 27.23 -14.98
CA GLY A 308 17.68 26.35 -13.80
C GLY A 308 17.47 27.09 -12.48
N LEU A 309 17.23 26.32 -11.41
CA LEU A 309 17.03 26.84 -10.06
C LEU A 309 18.30 26.63 -9.23
N ILE A 310 18.74 27.69 -8.54
CA ILE A 310 19.85 27.65 -7.59
C ILE A 310 19.31 28.00 -6.21
N PHE A 311 19.69 27.22 -5.20
CA PHE A 311 19.36 27.53 -3.81
C PHE A 311 20.35 28.55 -3.25
N GLU A 312 19.85 29.70 -2.81
CA GLU A 312 20.64 30.77 -2.19
C GLU A 312 20.43 30.74 -0.67
N VAL A 313 21.53 30.60 0.06
CA VAL A 313 21.53 30.60 1.53
C VAL A 313 21.37 32.03 2.04
N ASP A 314 20.39 32.27 2.92
CA ASP A 314 20.19 33.57 3.56
C ASP A 314 21.19 33.77 4.71
N TRP A 315 22.36 34.32 4.37
CA TRP A 315 23.40 34.63 5.35
C TRP A 315 23.04 35.78 6.31
N SER A 316 21.95 36.52 6.06
CA SER A 316 21.55 37.66 6.89
C SER A 316 20.98 37.21 8.25
N ALA A 317 20.37 36.02 8.32
CA ALA A 317 19.90 35.39 9.56
C ALA A 317 21.05 35.03 10.53
N ARG A 318 22.26 34.77 10.00
CA ARG A 318 23.45 34.39 10.77
C ARG A 318 24.03 35.56 11.59
N ARG A 319 23.77 36.82 11.22
CA ARG A 319 24.39 38.02 11.83
C ARG A 319 23.70 38.56 13.09
N ARG A 320 22.47 38.12 13.42
CA ARG A 320 21.68 38.74 14.51
C ARG A 320 21.49 37.89 15.77
N GLY A 321 22.12 36.72 15.88
CA GLY A 321 21.96 35.83 17.04
C GLY A 321 20.57 35.21 17.21
N ASN A 322 19.55 35.74 16.53
CA ASN A 322 18.18 35.24 16.47
C ASN A 322 17.89 34.79 15.03
N TRP A 323 17.89 33.48 14.80
CA TRP A 323 17.30 32.91 13.59
C TRP A 323 15.79 33.15 13.68
N THR A 324 15.32 34.15 12.95
CA THR A 324 13.88 34.33 12.70
C THR A 324 13.61 33.74 11.32
N PRO A 325 12.63 32.85 11.16
CA PRO A 325 12.34 32.22 9.87
C PRO A 325 12.12 33.29 8.80
N ALA A 326 12.67 33.07 7.62
CA ALA A 326 12.53 33.98 6.49
C ALA A 326 11.05 34.23 6.24
N LYS A 327 10.63 35.50 6.28
CA LYS A 327 9.26 35.88 5.89
C LYS A 327 9.09 35.49 4.43
N GLY A 328 8.25 34.49 4.18
CA GLY A 328 7.93 34.02 2.84
C GLY A 328 7.53 35.19 1.95
N VAL A 329 8.19 35.31 0.80
CA VAL A 329 7.78 36.22 -0.26
C VAL A 329 6.47 35.66 -0.82
N GLN A 330 5.36 36.33 -0.51
CA GLN A 330 4.11 36.13 -1.23
C GLN A 330 4.36 36.47 -2.72
N ARG A 331 4.15 35.50 -3.58
CA ARG A 331 3.80 35.71 -4.98
C ARG A 331 2.41 35.15 -5.20
#